data_AF-A0A959A8J8-F1
#
_entry.id   AF-A0A959A8J8-F1
#
_cell.length_a   1.000
_cell.length_b   1.000
_cell.length_c   1.000
_cell.angle_alpha   90.00
_cell.angle_beta   90.00
_cell.angle_gamma   90.00
#
_symmetry.space_group_name_H-M   'P 1'
#
loop_
_entity.id
_entity.type
_entity.pdbx_description
1 polymer ?
#
loop_
_entity_poly.entity_id
_entity_poly.type
_entity_poly.pdbx_seq_one_letter_code
_entity_poly.pdbx_strand_id
1 'polypeptide(L)'
;MLASIHLKTVPNFVFAFQEHEFYGNLSGKYYFNPVFNIDGFHVGGYIGGTESNLGIGFLLGYKFVAKSNILFEVGIGIGTNSTFTEFSQKSLGYGKLHVGYRFVIKEDAKVPNSDK
;
A
#
# COMPACT_ATOMS: atom_id res chain seq x y z
N MET A 1 18.72 -25.17 9.71
CA MET A 1 18.15 -23.99 10.40
C MET A 1 17.04 -23.45 9.51
N LEU A 2 15.77 -23.76 9.80
CA LEU A 2 14.62 -23.30 8.99
C LEU A 2 14.27 -21.87 9.43
N ALA A 3 14.49 -20.89 8.55
CA ALA A 3 14.05 -19.52 8.78
C ALA A 3 12.51 -19.47 8.74
N SER A 4 11.89 -19.05 9.83
CA SER A 4 10.43 -18.88 9.91
C SER A 4 10.03 -17.62 9.13
N ILE A 5 9.51 -17.82 7.92
CA ILE A 5 9.00 -16.75 7.06
C ILE A 5 7.64 -16.31 7.61
N HIS A 6 7.58 -15.13 8.22
CA HIS A 6 6.31 -14.52 8.64
C HIS A 6 5.71 -13.71 7.50
N LEU A 7 4.45 -14.00 7.19
CA LEU A 7 3.75 -13.48 6.02
C LEU A 7 2.58 -12.62 6.46
N LYS A 8 2.43 -11.45 5.82
CA LYS A 8 1.31 -10.55 6.11
C LYS A 8 0.74 -9.93 4.84
N THR A 9 -0.58 -10.01 4.69
CA THR A 9 -1.36 -9.35 3.64
C THR A 9 -2.00 -8.08 4.17
N VAL A 10 -1.98 -7.00 3.38
CA VAL A 10 -2.55 -5.70 3.75
C VAL A 10 -3.24 -5.05 2.54
N PRO A 11 -4.55 -4.75 2.62
CA PRO A 11 -5.22 -3.92 1.63
C PRO A 11 -4.85 -2.44 1.82
N ASN A 12 -4.72 -1.69 0.74
CA ASN A 12 -4.44 -0.26 0.75
C ASN A 12 -5.30 0.45 -0.30
N PHE A 13 -6.05 1.45 0.15
CA PHE A 13 -6.85 2.33 -0.68
C PHE A 13 -6.18 3.70 -0.76
N VAL A 14 -6.10 4.25 -1.96
CA VAL A 14 -5.58 5.60 -2.22
C VAL A 14 -6.56 6.30 -3.15
N PHE A 15 -6.93 7.52 -2.79
CA PHE A 15 -7.74 8.40 -3.62
C PHE A 15 -6.98 9.70 -3.79
N ALA A 16 -6.95 10.21 -5.02
CA ALA A 16 -6.31 11.48 -5.35
C ALA A 16 -7.15 12.22 -6.40
N PHE A 17 -6.99 13.53 -6.45
CA PHE A 17 -7.58 14.37 -7.48
C PHE A 17 -6.44 14.98 -8.29
N GLN A 18 -6.47 14.81 -9.61
CA GLN A 18 -5.50 15.41 -10.51
C GLN A 18 -6.24 16.09 -11.66
N GLU A 19 -6.03 17.40 -11.83
CA GLU A 19 -6.46 18.17 -13.02
C GLU A 19 -7.90 17.88 -13.50
N HIS A 20 -8.84 17.79 -12.56
CA HIS A 20 -10.28 17.50 -12.76
C HIS A 20 -10.70 16.03 -12.90
N GLU A 21 -9.78 15.07 -12.82
CA GLU A 21 -10.14 13.64 -12.75
C GLU A 21 -9.95 13.09 -11.33
N PHE A 22 -10.94 12.29 -10.90
CA PHE A 22 -10.79 11.43 -9.74
C PHE A 22 -9.91 10.21 -10.07
N TYR A 23 -8.86 10.00 -9.30
CA TYR A 23 -8.02 8.80 -9.35
C TYR A 23 -8.25 7.94 -8.12
N GLY A 24 -8.62 6.67 -8.34
CA GLY A 24 -8.75 5.67 -7.30
C GLY A 24 -7.76 4.52 -7.50
N ASN A 25 -7.15 4.05 -6.43
CA ASN A 25 -6.29 2.86 -6.44
C ASN A 25 -6.58 1.98 -5.22
N LEU A 26 -6.78 0.70 -5.47
CA LEU A 26 -6.79 -0.37 -4.48
C LEU A 26 -5.63 -1.30 -4.75
N SER A 27 -4.79 -1.53 -3.75
CA SER A 27 -3.69 -2.48 -3.82
C SER A 27 -3.75 -3.49 -2.69
N GLY A 28 -3.51 -4.76 -3.03
CA GLY A 28 -3.28 -5.85 -2.09
C GLY A 28 -1.80 -6.15 -2.03
N LYS A 29 -1.18 -6.01 -0.87
CA LYS A 29 0.27 -6.17 -0.69
C LYS A 29 0.58 -7.36 0.20
N TYR A 30 1.64 -8.05 -0.14
CA TYR A 30 2.20 -9.20 0.55
C TYR A 30 3.64 -8.89 0.95
N TYR A 31 3.91 -8.88 2.26
CA TYR A 31 5.22 -8.50 2.82
C TYR A 31 6.06 -9.73 3.12
N PHE A 32 7.32 -9.71 2.67
CA PHE A 32 8.31 -10.74 2.98
C PHE A 32 9.10 -10.33 4.23
N ASN A 33 9.05 -11.14 5.28
CA ASN A 33 9.82 -10.95 6.52
C ASN A 33 9.67 -9.53 7.10
N PRO A 34 8.47 -9.12 7.51
CA PRO A 34 8.25 -7.76 7.99
C PRO A 34 9.05 -7.51 9.27
N VAL A 35 9.94 -6.50 9.26
CA VAL A 35 10.78 -6.16 10.43
C VAL A 35 9.92 -5.54 11.54
N PHE A 36 8.98 -4.66 11.17
CA PHE A 36 8.02 -4.01 12.07
C PHE A 36 6.60 -4.03 11.49
N ASN A 37 5.93 -5.19 11.63
CA ASN A 37 4.53 -5.42 11.30
C ASN A 37 4.20 -5.34 9.79
N ILE A 38 4.44 -4.20 9.14
CA ILE A 38 4.20 -3.90 7.71
C ILE A 38 5.34 -3.05 7.12
N ASP A 39 6.57 -3.34 7.55
CA ASP A 39 7.82 -2.69 7.12
C ASP A 39 8.68 -3.73 6.39
N GLY A 40 9.23 -3.38 5.24
CA GLY A 40 10.06 -4.26 4.42
C GLY A 40 9.61 -4.34 2.96
N PHE A 41 10.18 -5.33 2.27
CA PHE A 41 9.86 -5.64 0.88
C PHE A 41 8.46 -6.22 0.75
N HIS A 42 7.74 -5.79 -0.29
CA HIS A 42 6.43 -6.33 -0.60
C HIS A 42 6.22 -6.51 -2.11
N VAL A 43 5.45 -7.54 -2.45
CA VAL A 43 4.86 -7.73 -3.78
C VAL A 43 3.36 -7.62 -3.67
N GLY A 44 2.68 -7.30 -4.76
CA GLY A 44 1.23 -7.17 -4.71
C GLY A 44 0.59 -7.02 -6.06
N GLY A 45 -0.73 -6.96 -6.03
CA GLY A 45 -1.55 -6.54 -7.16
C GLY A 45 -2.18 -5.19 -6.88
N TYR A 46 -2.45 -4.42 -7.92
CA TYR A 46 -3.27 -3.23 -7.83
C TYR A 46 -4.35 -3.22 -8.90
N ILE A 47 -5.50 -2.66 -8.54
CA ILE A 47 -6.52 -2.18 -9.45
C ILE A 47 -6.65 -0.67 -9.22
N GLY A 48 -6.59 0.11 -10.27
CA GLY A 48 -6.75 1.55 -10.16
C GLY A 48 -7.30 2.14 -11.43
N GLY A 49 -7.91 3.31 -11.36
CA GLY A 49 -8.54 3.90 -12.52
C GLY A 49 -8.77 5.39 -12.33
N THR A 50 -8.99 6.05 -13.45
CA THR A 50 -9.61 7.37 -13.52
C THR A 50 -11.05 7.23 -14.00
N GLU A 51 -11.76 8.33 -14.18
CA GLU A 51 -13.13 8.33 -14.72
C GLU A 51 -13.22 7.66 -16.11
N SER A 52 -12.14 7.72 -16.90
CA SER A 52 -12.11 7.24 -18.28
C SER A 52 -11.31 5.95 -18.48
N ASN A 53 -10.56 5.50 -17.48
CA ASN A 53 -9.61 4.39 -17.61
C ASN A 53 -9.64 3.46 -16.40
N LEU A 54 -9.56 2.15 -16.64
CA LEU A 54 -9.34 1.15 -15.60
C LEU A 54 -8.04 0.39 -15.87
N GLY A 55 -7.23 0.23 -14.84
CA GLY A 55 -5.95 -0.45 -14.88
C GLY A 55 -5.84 -1.53 -13.82
N ILE A 56 -5.19 -2.64 -14.18
CA ILE A 56 -4.80 -3.70 -13.26
C ILE A 56 -3.34 -4.06 -13.50
N GLY A 57 -2.60 -4.35 -12.43
CA GLY A 57 -1.21 -4.71 -12.55
C GLY A 57 -0.62 -5.31 -11.29
N PHE A 58 0.68 -5.57 -11.38
CA PHE A 58 1.51 -6.05 -10.29
C PHE A 58 2.40 -4.93 -9.78
N LEU A 59 2.72 -4.97 -8.49
CA LEU A 59 3.60 -4.03 -7.81
C LEU A 59 4.69 -4.77 -7.04
N LEU A 60 5.89 -4.21 -7.05
CA LEU A 60 7.01 -4.55 -6.20
C LEU A 60 7.45 -3.27 -5.50
N GLY A 61 7.65 -3.31 -4.19
CA GLY A 61 8.08 -2.13 -3.47
C GLY A 61 8.73 -2.44 -2.14
N TYR A 62 9.17 -1.36 -1.52
CA TYR A 62 9.73 -1.36 -0.19
C TYR A 62 9.06 -0.26 0.62
N LYS A 63 8.61 -0.63 1.81
CA LYS A 63 8.02 0.30 2.76
C LYS A 63 8.89 0.35 3.99
N PHE A 64 9.19 1.55 4.47
CA PHE A 64 9.98 1.81 5.65
C PHE A 64 9.18 2.68 6.64
N VAL A 65 9.25 2.36 7.92
CA VAL A 65 8.67 3.20 8.99
C VAL A 65 9.79 3.71 9.89
N ALA A 66 10.02 5.02 9.85
CA ALA A 66 10.99 5.68 10.71
C ALA A 66 10.54 5.66 12.18
N LYS A 67 11.50 5.79 13.10
CA LYS A 67 11.24 5.90 14.55
C LYS A 67 10.34 7.10 14.91
N SER A 68 10.33 8.13 14.08
CA SER A 68 9.46 9.31 14.18
C SER A 68 8.02 9.06 13.72
N ASN A 69 7.63 7.80 13.47
CA ASN A 69 6.35 7.38 12.91
C ASN A 69 6.06 7.87 11.48
N ILE A 70 7.07 8.40 10.79
CA ILE A 70 6.98 8.74 9.36
C ILE A 70 7.07 7.44 8.55
N LEU A 71 6.12 7.26 7.64
CA LEU A 71 6.04 6.15 6.71
C LEU A 71 6.53 6.63 5.35
N PHE A 72 7.45 5.88 4.76
CA PHE A 72 7.89 6.06 3.39
C PHE A 72 7.67 4.76 2.63
N GLU A 73 7.10 4.84 1.44
CA GLU A 73 6.93 3.69 0.56
C GLU A 73 7.32 4.09 -0.85
N VAL A 74 8.19 3.27 -1.45
CA VAL A 74 8.55 3.36 -2.86
C VAL A 74 8.22 2.04 -3.52
N GLY A 75 7.62 2.11 -4.70
CA GLY A 75 7.26 0.93 -5.46
C GLY A 75 7.29 1.19 -6.95
N ILE A 76 7.52 0.13 -7.69
CA ILE A 76 7.37 0.08 -9.13
C ILE A 76 6.36 -1.02 -9.47
N GLY A 77 5.72 -0.90 -10.61
CA GLY A 77 4.74 -1.86 -11.07
C GLY A 77 4.65 -1.88 -12.57
N ILE A 78 4.03 -2.93 -13.06
CA ILE A 78 3.65 -3.06 -14.46
C ILE A 78 2.21 -3.53 -14.51
N GLY A 79 1.43 -2.91 -15.37
CA GLY A 79 0.04 -3.22 -15.55
C GLY A 79 -0.44 -2.91 -16.94
N THR A 80 -1.70 -3.23 -17.17
CA THR A 80 -2.42 -2.85 -18.38
C THR A 80 -3.51 -1.86 -17.99
N ASN A 81 -3.71 -0.85 -18.83
CA ASN A 81 -4.88 0.01 -18.74
C ASN A 81 -5.77 -0.26 -19.96
N SER A 82 -7.07 -0.33 -19.68
CA SER A 82 -8.13 -0.39 -20.67
C SER A 82 -8.93 0.92 -20.57
N THR A 83 -9.09 1.60 -21.70
CA THR A 83 -9.99 2.73 -21.80
C THR A 83 -11.41 2.19 -21.89
N PHE A 84 -12.37 2.80 -21.20
CA PHE A 84 -13.78 2.34 -21.28
C PHE A 84 -14.37 2.44 -22.71
N THR A 85 -13.79 3.29 -23.56
CA THR A 85 -14.20 3.48 -24.96
C THR A 85 -13.46 2.61 -25.97
N GLU A 86 -12.29 2.04 -25.63
CA GLU A 86 -11.48 1.23 -26.55
C GLU A 86 -10.83 0.04 -25.82
N PHE A 87 -11.03 -1.18 -26.35
CA PHE A 87 -10.38 -2.41 -25.87
C PHE A 87 -8.89 -2.52 -26.24
N SER A 88 -8.23 -1.40 -26.47
CA SER A 88 -6.79 -1.34 -26.71
C SER A 88 -6.04 -1.46 -25.38
N GLN A 89 -5.48 -2.64 -25.11
CA GLN A 89 -4.65 -2.87 -23.93
C GLN A 89 -3.26 -2.28 -24.14
N LYS A 90 -2.92 -1.25 -23.35
CA LYS A 90 -1.56 -0.69 -23.34
C LYS A 90 -0.88 -1.06 -22.03
N SER A 91 0.27 -1.74 -22.15
CA SER A 91 1.16 -1.98 -21.01
C SER A 91 1.78 -0.65 -20.56
N LEU A 92 1.62 -0.34 -19.28
CA LEU A 92 2.13 0.89 -18.68
C LEU A 92 2.96 0.55 -17.44
N GLY A 93 4.13 1.21 -17.35
CA GLY A 93 4.92 1.22 -16.13
C GLY A 93 4.23 2.09 -15.08
N TYR A 94 4.20 1.60 -13.86
CA TYR A 94 3.61 2.29 -12.71
C TYR A 94 4.69 2.60 -11.68
N GLY A 95 4.78 3.86 -11.25
CA GLY A 95 5.63 4.28 -10.14
C GLY A 95 4.77 4.71 -8.97
N LYS A 96 5.12 4.27 -7.75
CA LYS A 96 4.47 4.68 -6.51
C LYS A 96 5.48 5.29 -5.57
N LEU A 97 5.23 6.54 -5.19
CA LEU A 97 5.90 7.20 -4.09
C LEU A 97 4.84 7.62 -3.08
N HIS A 98 4.98 7.20 -1.84
CA HIS A 98 4.00 7.50 -0.79
C HIS A 98 4.72 7.87 0.50
N VAL A 99 4.31 9.01 1.06
CA VAL A 99 4.75 9.49 2.37
C VAL A 99 3.52 9.62 3.25
N GLY A 100 3.60 9.10 4.46
CA GLY A 100 2.50 9.14 5.42
C GLY A 100 2.99 9.23 6.85
N TYR A 101 2.04 9.28 7.78
CA TYR A 101 2.31 9.30 9.21
C TYR A 101 1.49 8.21 9.91
N ARG A 102 2.10 7.49 10.86
CA ARG A 102 1.43 6.49 11.69
C ARG A 102 1.06 7.10 13.04
N PHE A 103 -0.22 7.20 13.32
CA PHE A 103 -0.70 7.50 14.67
C PHE A 103 -0.55 6.25 15.55
N VAL A 104 0.23 6.37 16.64
CA VAL A 104 0.30 5.36 17.68
C VAL A 104 -0.64 5.81 18.79
N ILE A 105 -1.83 5.21 18.86
CA ILE A 105 -2.74 5.40 19.99
C ILE A 105 -2.11 4.61 21.14
N LYS A 106 -1.64 5.32 22.17
CA LYS A 106 -1.30 4.69 23.44
C LYS A 106 -2.64 4.37 24.10
N GLU A 107 -2.95 3.09 24.30
CA GLU A 107 -4.02 2.73 25.22
C GLU A 107 -3.61 3.27 26.59
N ASP A 108 -4.39 4.21 27.11
CA ASP A 108 -4.21 4.71 28.47
C ASP A 108 -4.28 3.50 29.42
N ALA A 109 -3.22 3.38 30.22
CA ALA A 109 -3.04 2.29 31.17
C ALA A 109 -4.32 2.12 31.99
N LYS A 110 -4.88 0.90 31.98
CA LYS A 110 -5.93 0.50 32.93
C LYS A 110 -5.49 0.98 34.32
N VAL A 111 -6.24 1.94 34.86
CA VAL A 111 -6.08 2.40 36.24
C VAL A 111 -6.14 1.14 37.12
N PRO A 112 -5.10 0.81 37.89
CA PRO A 112 -5.16 -0.33 38.78
C PRO A 112 -6.32 -0.08 39.75
N ASN A 113 -7.30 -0.98 39.72
CA ASN A 113 -8.44 -0.94 40.61
C ASN A 113 -7.92 -0.99 42.04
N SER A 114 -7.94 0.15 42.74
CA SER A 114 -7.56 0.24 44.15
C SER A 114 -8.76 -0.13 45.00
N ASP A 115 -9.21 -1.38 44.92
CA ASP A 115 -10.15 -1.91 45.89
C ASP A 115 -9.34 -2.40 47.10
N LYS A 116 -9.42 -1.60 48.17
CA LYS A 116 -9.04 -1.92 49.55
C LYS A 116 -10.18 -2.64 50.25
#